data_AF-A0AA89Q8T2-F1
#
_entry.id   AF-A0AA89Q8T2-F1
#
_cell.length_a   1.000
_cell.length_b   1.000
_cell.length_c   1.000
_cell.angle_alpha   90.00
_cell.angle_beta   90.00
_cell.angle_gamma   90.00
#
_symmetry.space_group_name_H-M   'P 1'
#
loop_
_entity.id
_entity.type
_entity.pdbx_description
1 polymer ?
#
loop_
_entity_poly.entity_id
_entity_poly.type
_entity_poly.pdbx_seq_one_letter_code
_entity_poly.pdbx_strand_id
1 'polypeptide(L)'
;MTAWTWEYEGYDPAHQRLREALCTLGNGRFATRGALPECAADDVHYPGTYAAGCYNRLTSDVADRHVENEDMVNLPNWLPLRFRPAGGRWLTPDSAPVLAHRQTLVLDAGLLDRVTRYGLDDDRVLSVRQRRLVHMGDRTSPPCAPSSRERRSVSVWARFMVASASSAENRSTAMGPNGPRRGPAAPARRPPP
;
A
#
# COMPACT_ATOMS: atom_id res chain seq x y z
N MET A 1 -6.60 -7.84 17.55
CA MET A 1 -5.36 -8.55 17.18
C MET A 1 -5.58 -10.03 17.36
N THR A 2 -5.45 -10.82 16.29
CA THR A 2 -5.29 -12.27 16.47
C THR A 2 -3.83 -12.53 16.82
N ALA A 3 -3.52 -13.57 17.58
CA ALA A 3 -2.15 -13.85 18.06
C ALA A 3 -1.10 -14.02 16.94
N TRP A 4 -1.52 -14.08 15.67
CA TRP A 4 -0.69 -14.36 14.49
C TRP A 4 -0.66 -13.23 13.45
N THR A 5 -1.21 -12.04 13.76
CA THR A 5 -1.17 -10.90 12.84
C THR A 5 -0.35 -9.74 13.38
N TRP A 6 0.58 -9.25 12.55
CA TRP A 6 1.26 -7.98 12.74
C TRP A 6 0.68 -6.95 11.77
N GLU A 7 0.08 -5.88 12.30
CA GLU A 7 -0.62 -4.86 11.53
C GLU A 7 0.00 -3.47 11.70
N TYR A 8 0.08 -2.73 10.61
CA TYR A 8 0.41 -1.31 10.55
C TYR A 8 -0.69 -0.55 9.81
N GLU A 9 -1.16 0.54 10.41
CA GLU A 9 -2.12 1.49 9.84
C GLU A 9 -1.41 2.80 9.47
N GLY A 10 -1.94 3.48 8.46
CA GLY A 10 -1.40 4.73 7.92
C GLY A 10 -0.07 4.57 7.16
N TYR A 11 0.25 5.53 6.30
CA TYR A 11 1.56 5.63 5.67
C TYR A 11 2.36 6.75 6.35
N ASP A 12 3.58 6.45 6.76
CA ASP A 12 4.50 7.41 7.37
C ASP A 12 5.91 7.14 6.83
N PRO A 13 6.48 8.04 6.00
CA PRO A 13 7.82 7.90 5.43
C PRO A 13 8.90 7.57 6.47
N ALA A 14 8.83 8.18 7.66
CA ALA A 14 9.86 8.02 8.70
C ALA A 14 9.94 6.59 9.24
N HIS A 15 8.83 5.85 9.18
CA HIS A 15 8.75 4.46 9.65
C HIS A 15 8.87 3.42 8.53
N GLN A 16 9.01 3.81 7.26
CA GLN A 16 8.97 2.84 6.15
C GLN A 16 10.14 1.86 6.19
N ARG A 17 11.37 2.32 6.39
CA ARG A 17 12.54 1.43 6.49
C ARG A 17 12.38 0.36 7.58
N LEU A 18 11.76 0.73 8.71
CA LEU A 18 11.46 -0.20 9.80
C LEU A 18 10.41 -1.23 9.36
N ARG A 19 9.29 -0.77 8.78
CA ARG A 19 8.21 -1.66 8.30
C ARG A 19 8.69 -2.60 7.20
N GLU A 20 9.55 -2.13 6.31
CA GLU A 20 10.18 -2.96 5.28
C GLU A 20 11.05 -4.06 5.88
N ALA A 21 11.77 -3.77 6.97
CA ALA A 21 12.57 -4.77 7.68
C ALA A 21 11.67 -5.79 8.38
N LEU A 22 10.69 -5.33 9.15
CA LEU A 22 9.82 -6.17 9.98
C LEU A 22 8.83 -7.00 9.17
N CYS A 23 8.45 -6.53 7.99
CA CYS A 23 7.59 -7.26 7.05
C CYS A 23 8.39 -7.98 5.95
N THR A 24 9.66 -8.29 6.19
CA THR A 24 10.47 -9.15 5.31
C THR A 24 9.85 -10.54 5.25
N LEU A 25 9.74 -11.09 4.03
CA LEU A 25 9.31 -12.45 3.78
C LEU A 25 10.51 -13.29 3.37
N GLY A 26 10.55 -14.57 3.76
CA GLY A 26 11.59 -15.47 3.31
C GLY A 26 11.26 -16.94 3.53
N ASN A 27 12.04 -17.80 2.88
CA ASN A 27 11.87 -19.27 2.95
C ASN A 27 13.16 -20.00 3.37
N GLY A 28 14.09 -19.28 3.99
CA GLY A 28 15.41 -19.78 4.38
C GLY A 28 16.44 -19.83 3.23
N ARG A 29 16.02 -19.69 1.97
CA ARG A 29 16.91 -19.54 0.81
C ARG A 29 16.85 -18.15 0.21
N PHE A 30 15.66 -17.61 0.04
CA PHE A 30 15.43 -16.23 -0.41
C PHE A 30 14.77 -15.43 0.71
N ALA A 31 15.13 -14.15 0.78
CA ALA A 31 14.45 -13.17 1.60
C ALA A 31 14.18 -11.91 0.75
N THR A 32 13.01 -11.30 0.91
CA THR A 32 12.65 -10.04 0.28
C THR A 32 12.06 -9.13 1.34
N ARG A 33 12.55 -7.89 1.43
CA ARG A 33 12.01 -6.89 2.35
C ARG A 33 10.55 -6.60 2.01
N GLY A 34 9.79 -6.14 3.01
CA GLY A 34 8.39 -5.74 2.88
C GLY A 34 8.17 -4.46 2.06
N ALA A 35 9.09 -4.14 1.13
CA ALA A 35 9.08 -2.92 0.33
C ALA A 35 7.88 -2.85 -0.61
N LEU A 36 7.41 -1.62 -0.82
CA LEU A 36 6.33 -1.32 -1.74
C LEU A 36 6.82 -1.54 -3.17
N PRO A 37 6.09 -2.32 -4.00
CA PRO A 37 6.53 -2.64 -5.35
C PRO A 37 6.54 -1.42 -6.28
N GLU A 38 5.78 -0.37 -5.97
CA GLU A 38 5.78 0.89 -6.72
C GLU A 38 6.95 1.83 -6.39
N CYS A 39 7.72 1.57 -5.33
CA CYS A 39 8.82 2.44 -4.88
C CYS A 39 10.20 1.94 -5.32
N ALA A 40 11.08 2.87 -5.67
CA ALA A 40 12.49 2.62 -5.92
C ALA A 40 13.31 2.73 -4.62
N ALA A 41 14.60 2.43 -4.67
CA ALA A 41 15.49 2.72 -3.55
C ALA A 41 15.75 4.23 -3.48
N ASP A 42 15.53 4.82 -2.30
CA ASP A 42 15.74 6.23 -1.99
C ASP A 42 15.95 6.40 -0.46
N ASP A 43 15.81 7.61 0.06
CA ASP A 43 15.99 7.89 1.48
C ASP A 43 14.90 7.26 2.36
N VAL A 44 13.70 7.01 1.81
CA VAL A 44 12.54 6.45 2.52
C VAL A 44 12.46 4.94 2.37
N HIS A 45 12.74 4.43 1.16
CA HIS A 45 12.55 3.06 0.75
C HIS A 45 13.87 2.36 0.47
N TYR A 46 14.03 1.16 1.02
CA TYR A 46 15.18 0.32 0.77
C TYR A 46 14.74 -1.09 0.38
N PRO A 47 14.27 -1.28 -0.88
CA PRO A 47 13.93 -2.60 -1.38
C PRO A 47 15.18 -3.49 -1.36
N GLY A 48 15.04 -4.64 -0.71
CA GLY A 48 16.12 -5.60 -0.55
C GLY A 48 15.67 -7.00 -0.92
N THR A 49 16.44 -7.69 -1.76
CA THR A 49 16.28 -9.12 -2.01
C THR A 49 17.61 -9.81 -1.78
N TYR A 50 17.60 -10.92 -1.04
CA TYR A 50 18.81 -11.62 -0.65
C TYR A 50 18.63 -13.12 -0.89
N ALA A 51 19.74 -13.79 -1.20
CA ALA A 51 19.80 -15.24 -1.30
C ALA A 51 20.91 -15.80 -0.41
N ALA A 52 20.61 -16.89 0.30
CA ALA A 52 21.61 -17.62 1.07
C ALA A 52 22.69 -18.15 0.13
N GLY A 53 23.96 -17.95 0.50
CA GLY A 53 25.11 -18.31 -0.34
C GLY A 53 25.56 -17.22 -1.32
N CYS A 54 24.85 -16.09 -1.42
CA CYS A 54 25.23 -14.96 -2.26
C CYS A 54 25.84 -13.84 -1.41
N TYR A 55 27.14 -13.94 -1.18
CA TYR A 55 27.92 -12.97 -0.40
C TYR A 55 28.96 -12.28 -1.28
N ASN A 56 29.37 -11.08 -0.88
CA ASN A 56 30.49 -10.38 -1.48
C ASN A 56 31.44 -9.91 -0.38
N ARG A 57 32.75 -10.03 -0.64
CA ARG A 57 33.77 -9.50 0.25
C ARG A 57 34.14 -8.10 -0.19
N LEU A 58 34.06 -7.16 0.74
CA LEU A 58 34.49 -5.79 0.51
C LEU A 58 35.36 -5.34 1.68
N THR A 59 36.52 -4.79 1.36
CA THR A 59 37.38 -4.12 2.34
C THR A 59 36.88 -2.69 2.53
N SER A 60 36.61 -2.32 3.77
CA SER A 60 36.23 -0.97 4.16
C SER A 60 37.26 -0.38 5.12
N ASP A 61 37.49 0.93 5.02
CA ASP A 61 38.29 1.68 5.98
C ASP A 61 37.41 2.11 7.16
N VAL A 62 37.68 1.53 8.34
CA VAL A 62 36.99 1.87 9.58
C VAL A 62 38.02 2.26 10.62
N ALA A 63 38.01 3.53 11.03
CA ALA A 63 38.93 4.09 12.03
C ALA A 63 40.41 3.74 11.72
N ASP A 64 40.86 4.08 10.49
CA ASP A 64 42.22 3.85 9.98
C ASP A 64 42.66 2.38 9.94
N ARG A 65 41.69 1.45 9.92
CA ARG A 65 41.93 0.01 9.74
C ARG A 65 41.15 -0.50 8.52
N HIS A 66 41.84 -1.28 7.70
CA HIS A 66 41.20 -2.07 6.66
C HIS A 66 40.47 -3.26 7.32
N VAL A 67 39.15 -3.28 7.23
CA VAL A 67 38.32 -4.40 7.69
C VAL A 67 37.68 -5.06 6.48
N GLU A 68 37.94 -6.35 6.30
CA GLU A 68 37.27 -7.16 5.27
C GLU A 68 35.96 -7.70 5.83
N ASN A 69 34.84 -7.29 5.20
CA ASN A 69 33.51 -7.77 5.55
C ASN A 69 32.97 -8.67 4.43
N GLU A 70 32.44 -9.84 4.82
CA GLU A 70 31.67 -10.70 3.94
C GLU A 70 30.18 -10.44 4.18
N ASP A 71 29.55 -9.67 3.29
CA ASP A 71 28.17 -9.21 3.45
C ASP A 71 27.24 -9.85 2.41
N MET A 72 25.98 -10.06 2.79
CA MET A 72 24.94 -10.47 1.84
C MET A 72 24.70 -9.35 0.82
N VAL A 73 24.74 -9.71 -0.46
CA VAL A 73 24.52 -8.74 -1.54
C VAL A 73 23.03 -8.52 -1.75
N ASN A 74 22.63 -7.25 -1.87
CA ASN A 74 21.29 -6.93 -2.35
C ASN A 74 21.18 -7.29 -3.84
N LEU A 75 20.42 -8.34 -4.13
CA LEU A 75 20.16 -8.85 -5.47
C LEU A 75 19.19 -7.95 -6.24
N PRO A 76 19.11 -8.08 -7.58
CA PRO A 76 18.16 -7.34 -8.40
C PRO A 76 16.73 -7.41 -7.83
N ASN A 77 16.12 -6.24 -7.69
CA ASN A 77 14.77 -6.12 -7.14
C ASN A 77 13.74 -6.68 -8.14
N TRP A 78 13.06 -7.75 -7.76
CA TRP A 78 12.03 -8.43 -8.57
C TRP A 78 10.61 -7.90 -8.31
N LEU A 79 10.45 -7.01 -7.33
CA LEU A 79 9.18 -6.40 -6.94
C LEU A 79 8.62 -5.31 -7.87
N PRO A 80 9.39 -4.58 -8.72
CA PRO A 80 8.90 -3.39 -9.39
C PRO A 80 7.58 -3.60 -10.13
N LEU A 81 6.54 -2.91 -9.67
CA LEU A 81 5.23 -2.81 -10.31
C LEU A 81 4.72 -1.38 -10.13
N ARG A 82 4.71 -0.62 -11.22
CA ARG A 82 4.25 0.76 -11.24
C ARG A 82 2.87 0.85 -11.88
N PHE A 83 2.04 1.76 -11.38
CA PHE A 83 0.69 2.00 -11.89
C PHE A 83 0.40 3.49 -11.93
N ARG A 84 -0.48 3.89 -12.84
CA ARG A 84 -0.95 5.28 -13.01
C ARG A 84 -2.31 5.32 -13.71
N PRO A 85 -3.09 6.38 -13.51
CA PRO A 85 -4.16 6.75 -14.44
C PRO A 85 -3.59 6.97 -15.85
N ALA A 86 -4.42 6.77 -16.89
CA ALA A 86 -4.02 7.08 -18.26
C ALA A 86 -3.64 8.57 -18.36
N GLY A 87 -2.46 8.85 -18.91
CA GLY A 87 -1.91 10.21 -19.00
C GLY A 87 -1.41 10.81 -17.67
N GLY A 88 -1.57 10.11 -16.55
CA GLY A 88 -1.18 10.59 -15.22
C GLY A 88 0.29 10.36 -14.87
N ARG A 89 0.68 10.84 -13.68
CA ARG A 89 1.97 10.52 -13.05
C ARG A 89 1.97 9.12 -12.47
N TRP A 90 3.14 8.49 -12.43
CA TRP A 90 3.32 7.22 -11.73
C TRP A 90 3.06 7.39 -10.24
N LEU A 91 2.28 6.48 -9.67
CA LEU A 91 1.86 6.56 -8.28
C LEU A 91 2.83 5.83 -7.35
N THR A 92 3.24 6.56 -6.33
CA THR A 92 3.86 6.15 -5.07
C THR A 92 3.13 6.87 -3.92
N PRO A 93 3.28 6.40 -2.67
CA PRO A 93 2.78 7.12 -1.48
C PRO A 93 3.22 8.58 -1.38
N ASP A 94 4.40 8.93 -1.91
CA ASP A 94 4.92 10.30 -1.85
C ASP A 94 4.43 11.17 -3.02
N SER A 95 3.91 10.55 -4.07
CA SER A 95 3.45 11.25 -5.27
C SER A 95 1.95 11.60 -5.25
N ALA A 96 1.15 10.99 -4.37
CA ALA A 96 -0.30 11.17 -4.36
C ALA A 96 -0.87 11.04 -2.94
N PRO A 97 -1.99 11.71 -2.61
CA PRO A 97 -2.60 11.62 -1.29
C PRO A 97 -2.92 10.17 -0.91
N VAL A 98 -2.38 9.70 0.21
CA VAL A 98 -2.70 8.39 0.78
C VAL A 98 -3.90 8.54 1.71
N LEU A 99 -5.08 8.13 1.24
CA LEU A 99 -6.34 8.22 2.00
C LEU A 99 -6.46 7.12 3.05
N ALA A 100 -5.88 5.95 2.77
CA ALA A 100 -5.77 4.86 3.71
C ALA A 100 -4.59 3.98 3.31
N HIS A 101 -3.89 3.43 4.30
CA HIS A 101 -2.82 2.47 4.07
C HIS A 101 -2.82 1.48 5.22
N ARG A 102 -2.84 0.19 4.88
CA ARG A 102 -2.73 -0.89 5.85
C ARG A 102 -1.79 -1.96 5.33
N GLN A 103 -0.89 -2.40 6.19
CA GLN A 103 0.03 -3.50 5.94
C GLN A 103 -0.15 -4.55 7.04
N THR A 104 -0.43 -5.78 6.65
CA THR A 104 -0.69 -6.90 7.55
C THR A 104 0.24 -8.06 7.18
N LEU A 105 1.11 -8.42 8.10
CA LEU A 105 1.87 -9.67 8.02
C LEU A 105 1.12 -10.74 8.82
N VAL A 106 0.63 -11.75 8.11
CA VAL A 106 0.00 -12.94 8.71
C VAL A 106 1.11 -13.97 8.91
N LEU A 107 1.51 -14.17 10.17
CA LEU A 107 2.73 -14.88 10.54
C LEU A 107 2.65 -16.39 10.28
N ASP A 108 1.53 -17.01 10.60
CA ASP A 108 1.29 -18.45 10.38
C ASP A 108 1.29 -18.83 8.89
N ALA A 109 0.79 -17.94 8.04
CA ALA A 109 0.71 -18.12 6.59
C ALA A 109 1.95 -17.60 5.84
N GLY A 110 2.84 -16.84 6.48
CA GLY A 110 3.95 -16.16 5.80
C GLY A 110 3.48 -15.20 4.70
N LEU A 111 2.34 -14.55 4.91
CA LEU A 111 1.65 -13.72 3.91
C LEU A 111 1.70 -12.25 4.30
N LEU A 112 2.25 -11.42 3.42
CA LEU A 112 2.14 -9.96 3.50
C LEU A 112 0.96 -9.49 2.65
N ASP A 113 -0.10 -8.99 3.29
CA ASP A 113 -1.22 -8.30 2.65
C ASP A 113 -1.06 -6.79 2.85
N ARG A 114 -1.30 -6.02 1.80
CA ARG A 114 -1.26 -4.57 1.84
C ARG A 114 -2.44 -4.02 1.07
N VAL A 115 -3.06 -2.97 1.61
CA VAL A 115 -4.05 -2.16 0.92
C VAL A 115 -3.65 -0.69 1.03
N THR A 116 -3.47 0.00 -0.10
CA THR A 116 -3.32 1.46 -0.15
C THR A 116 -4.45 2.05 -0.98
N ARG A 117 -5.06 3.13 -0.49
CA ARG A 117 -6.03 3.95 -1.22
C ARG A 117 -5.38 5.29 -1.56
N TYR A 118 -5.22 5.56 -2.84
CA TYR A 118 -4.69 6.82 -3.36
C TYR A 118 -5.84 7.73 -3.78
N GLY A 119 -5.83 8.97 -3.32
CA GLY A 119 -6.65 10.03 -3.88
C GLY A 119 -6.12 10.45 -5.24
N LEU A 120 -7.01 10.56 -6.21
CA LEU A 120 -6.73 11.05 -7.55
C LEU A 120 -7.53 12.34 -7.80
N ASP A 121 -7.34 12.93 -8.96
CA ASP A 121 -8.12 14.09 -9.39
C ASP A 121 -9.61 13.73 -9.55
N ASP A 122 -10.48 14.74 -9.43
CA ASP A 122 -11.94 14.64 -9.54
C ASP A 122 -12.59 13.70 -8.49
N ASP A 123 -12.10 13.74 -7.24
CA ASP A 123 -12.55 12.91 -6.12
C ASP A 123 -12.49 11.38 -6.37
N ARG A 124 -11.72 10.96 -7.39
CA ARG A 124 -11.54 9.54 -7.69
C ARG A 124 -10.55 8.92 -6.71
N VAL A 125 -10.76 7.63 -6.44
CA VAL A 125 -9.89 6.85 -5.54
C VAL A 125 -9.40 5.60 -6.23
N LEU A 126 -8.08 5.37 -6.23
CA LEU A 126 -7.49 4.10 -6.64
C LEU A 126 -7.16 3.26 -5.41
N SER A 127 -7.79 2.09 -5.30
CA SER A 127 -7.43 1.10 -4.28
C SER A 127 -6.48 0.06 -4.86
N VAL A 128 -5.29 -0.05 -4.29
CA VAL A 128 -4.28 -1.05 -4.64
C VAL A 128 -4.20 -2.05 -3.51
N ARG A 129 -4.47 -3.33 -3.82
CA ARG A 129 -4.26 -4.43 -2.88
C ARG A 129 -3.16 -5.35 -3.40
N GLN A 130 -2.20 -5.65 -2.54
CA GLN A 130 -1.09 -6.55 -2.82
C GLN A 130 -1.10 -7.69 -1.81
N ARG A 131 -0.93 -8.92 -2.28
CA ARG A 131 -0.62 -10.08 -1.46
C ARG A 131 0.70 -10.69 -1.93
N ARG A 132 1.63 -10.92 -1.01
CA ARG A 132 2.95 -11.46 -1.31
C ARG A 132 3.29 -12.59 -0.35
N LEU A 133 3.86 -13.65 -0.89
CA LEU A 133 4.48 -14.74 -0.14
C LEU A 133 5.78 -15.14 -0.83
N VAL A 134 6.69 -15.77 -0.09
CA VAL A 134 7.84 -16.49 -0.66
C VAL A 134 7.57 -17.98 -0.46
N HIS A 135 7.59 -18.75 -1.54
CA HIS A 135 7.11 -20.12 -1.53
C HIS A 135 7.95 -21.02 -0.61
N MET A 136 7.30 -21.70 0.34
CA MET A 136 7.99 -22.55 1.34
C MET A 136 8.24 -23.98 0.86
N GLY A 137 7.36 -24.53 0.01
CA GLY A 137 7.45 -25.91 -0.50
C GLY A 137 8.39 -26.10 -1.69
N ASP A 138 8.82 -25.00 -2.31
CA ASP A 138 9.82 -24.93 -3.38
C ASP A 138 10.68 -23.73 -3.05
N ARG A 139 11.82 -24.01 -2.44
CA ARG A 139 12.74 -22.99 -1.96
C ARG A 139 13.70 -22.50 -3.04
N THR A 140 13.74 -23.21 -4.16
CA THR A 140 14.76 -23.04 -5.20
C THR A 140 14.30 -22.13 -6.32
N SER A 141 12.99 -22.09 -6.58
CA SER A 141 12.42 -21.14 -7.52
C SER A 141 12.62 -19.72 -7.02
N PRO A 142 13.27 -18.83 -7.81
CA PRO A 142 13.32 -17.42 -7.47
C PRO A 142 11.89 -16.87 -7.44
N PRO A 143 11.61 -15.86 -6.62
CA PRO A 143 10.25 -15.41 -6.38
C PRO A 143 9.50 -14.85 -7.61
N CYS A 144 10.19 -14.62 -8.74
CA CYS A 144 9.56 -14.26 -10.02
C CYS A 144 9.48 -15.40 -11.06
N ALA A 145 9.98 -16.61 -10.76
CA ALA A 145 9.92 -17.71 -11.71
C ALA A 145 8.48 -18.20 -11.90
N PRO A 146 7.97 -18.33 -13.14
CA PRO A 146 6.70 -18.99 -13.38
C PRO A 146 6.82 -20.46 -12.96
N SER A 147 6.10 -20.86 -11.90
CA SER A 147 6.08 -22.26 -11.46
C SER A 147 5.29 -23.09 -12.47
N SER A 148 5.95 -24.00 -13.17
CA SER A 148 5.34 -24.90 -14.16
C SER A 148 4.48 -26.02 -13.57
N ARG A 149 4.27 -26.05 -12.24
CA ARG A 149 3.40 -27.02 -11.56
C ARG A 149 2.24 -26.34 -10.84
N GLU A 150 1.09 -26.92 -11.11
CA GLU A 150 -0.26 -26.51 -10.74
C GLU A 150 -0.45 -26.18 -9.23
N ARG A 151 -1.06 -25.00 -8.99
CA ARG A 151 -1.84 -24.58 -7.79
C ARG A 151 -1.13 -24.41 -6.44
N ARG A 152 -0.80 -23.16 -6.08
CA ARG A 152 -1.61 -22.22 -5.25
C ARG A 152 -0.79 -20.96 -4.93
N SER A 153 -1.12 -19.87 -5.63
CA SER A 153 -0.89 -18.48 -5.22
C SER A 153 0.56 -17.96 -5.12
N VAL A 154 1.19 -17.66 -6.25
CA VAL A 154 1.76 -16.31 -6.42
C VAL A 154 0.82 -15.59 -7.37
N SER A 155 -0.29 -15.10 -6.82
CA SER A 155 -1.20 -14.25 -7.57
C SER A 155 -0.93 -12.81 -7.18
N VAL A 156 -0.10 -12.12 -7.96
CA VAL A 156 -0.20 -10.66 -8.07
C VAL A 156 -1.53 -10.38 -8.79
N TRP A 157 -2.61 -10.39 -8.02
CA TRP A 157 -3.83 -9.74 -8.47
C TRP A 157 -3.60 -8.24 -8.33
N ALA A 158 -3.02 -7.61 -9.36
CA ALA A 158 -3.49 -6.28 -9.70
C ALA A 158 -4.93 -6.49 -10.18
N ARG A 159 -5.89 -6.55 -9.25
CA ARG A 159 -7.30 -6.57 -9.62
C ARG A 159 -7.52 -5.25 -10.36
N PHE A 160 -7.71 -5.32 -11.68
CA PHE A 160 -8.18 -4.18 -12.44
C PHE A 160 -9.42 -3.64 -11.72
N MET A 161 -9.29 -2.38 -11.28
CA MET A 161 -10.36 -1.40 -11.16
C MET A 161 -11.74 -1.98 -10.80
N VAL A 162 -12.09 -2.04 -9.51
CA VAL A 162 -13.43 -1.59 -9.17
C VAL A 162 -13.29 -0.11 -8.95
N ALA A 163 -13.46 0.67 -10.02
CA ALA A 163 -13.83 2.07 -9.88
C ALA A 163 -15.24 2.06 -9.28
N SER A 164 -15.33 1.94 -7.96
CA SER A 164 -16.46 2.53 -7.26
C SER A 164 -16.15 4.03 -7.24
N ALA A 165 -16.54 4.73 -8.30
CA ALA A 165 -16.77 6.15 -8.20
C ALA A 165 -17.99 6.32 -7.29
N SER A 166 -17.77 6.41 -5.97
CA SER A 166 -18.78 7.04 -5.13
C SER A 166 -18.56 8.54 -5.26
N SER A 167 -19.29 9.16 -6.19
CA SER A 167 -19.48 10.61 -6.13
C SER A 167 -20.12 10.91 -4.77
N ALA A 168 -19.47 11.73 -3.96
CA ALA A 168 -20.09 12.33 -2.79
C ALA A 168 -20.98 13.51 -3.25
N GLU A 169 -21.83 13.29 -4.25
CA GLU A 169 -22.88 14.24 -4.62
C GLU A 169 -24.16 13.92 -3.86
N ASN A 170 -24.32 14.74 -2.83
CA ASN A 170 -25.57 15.39 -2.46
C ASN A 170 -26.44 14.70 -1.40
N ARG A 171 -26.32 15.22 -0.18
CA ARG A 171 -27.46 15.93 0.42
C ARG A 171 -26.96 17.15 1.20
N SER A 172 -26.73 18.25 0.48
CA SER A 172 -26.90 19.58 1.06
C SER A 172 -28.41 19.80 1.31
N THR A 173 -28.70 20.24 2.52
CA THR A 173 -29.63 21.32 2.88
C THR A 173 -30.79 21.68 1.94
N ALA A 174 -31.96 21.83 2.58
CA ALA A 174 -33.16 22.58 2.16
C ALA A 174 -34.17 21.88 1.22
N MET A 175 -35.20 21.32 1.84
CA MET A 175 -36.56 21.24 1.29
C MET A 175 -37.54 21.33 2.46
N GLY A 176 -37.81 22.56 2.91
CA GLY A 176 -39.15 22.92 3.33
C GLY A 176 -39.96 23.13 2.04
N PRO A 177 -41.11 22.49 1.91
CA PRO A 177 -42.34 23.29 1.95
C PRO A 177 -43.47 22.51 2.63
N ASN A 178 -44.02 23.06 3.70
CA ASN A 178 -45.38 22.69 4.10
C ASN A 178 -46.23 23.95 4.05
N GLY A 179 -47.22 23.88 3.16
CA GLY A 179 -48.05 24.99 2.71
C GLY A 179 -48.95 25.61 3.79
N PRO A 180 -49.68 26.68 3.42
CA PRO A 180 -50.38 27.52 4.36
C PRO A 180 -51.68 26.85 4.84
N ARG A 181 -51.88 26.79 6.15
CA ARG A 181 -53.20 26.51 6.74
C ARG A 181 -53.98 27.83 6.88
N ARG A 182 -55.14 27.90 6.24
CA ARG A 182 -56.14 28.98 6.35
C ARG A 182 -56.95 28.87 7.64
N GLY A 183 -57.25 30.04 8.23
CA GLY A 183 -58.50 30.35 8.94
C GLY A 183 -58.33 30.91 10.37
N PRO A 184 -59.23 31.78 10.89
CA PRO A 184 -60.19 32.69 10.23
C PRO A 184 -59.99 34.18 10.63
N ALA A 185 -60.78 35.05 10.00
CA ALA A 185 -60.73 36.51 10.04
C ALA A 185 -61.37 37.16 11.30
N ALA A 186 -60.91 38.37 11.66
CA ALA A 186 -61.63 39.37 12.48
C ALA A 186 -61.07 40.79 12.19
N PRO A 187 -61.83 41.88 12.41
CA PRO A 187 -61.98 42.93 11.40
C PRO A 187 -61.23 44.26 11.62
N ALA A 188 -61.24 45.03 10.53
CA ALA A 188 -60.78 46.39 10.27
C ALA A 188 -60.78 47.42 11.41
N ARG A 189 -59.72 48.24 11.46
CA ARG A 189 -59.78 49.67 11.82
C ARG A 189 -58.87 50.50 10.91
N ARG A 190 -59.43 51.61 10.40
CA ARG A 190 -58.81 52.64 9.56
C ARG A 190 -58.27 53.82 10.42
N PRO A 191 -57.44 54.72 9.85
CA PRO A 191 -56.54 55.71 10.51
C PRO A 191 -57.26 57.09 10.69
N PRO A 192 -56.65 58.24 11.14
CA PRO A 192 -55.51 59.03 10.54
C PRO A 192 -54.73 59.89 11.60
N PRO A 193 -54.02 61.00 11.28
CA PRO A 193 -53.31 61.42 10.05
C PRO A 193 -51.80 61.19 10.08
#